data_AF-A0A1H0V6N8-F1
#
_entry.id   AF-A0A1H0V6N8-F1
#
_cell.length_a   1.000
_cell.length_b   1.000
_cell.length_c   1.000
_cell.angle_alpha   90.00
_cell.angle_beta   90.00
_cell.angle_gamma   90.00
#
_symmetry.space_group_name_H-M   'P 1'
#
loop_
_entity.id
_entity.type
_entity.pdbx_description
1 polymer ?
#
loop_
_entity_poly.entity_id
_entity_poly.type
_entity_poly.pdbx_seq_one_letter_code
_entity_poly.pdbx_strand_id
1 'polypeptide(L)'
;MTAIKVDPDWVSGYAKKVAENAEALGAGADVLNTAPLTAEAFGSLGRTVRIAESYGRAAEVLRGQLTRAVEALESAADSLGQVAERYAVSEGDSVREINRSGQA
;
A
#
# COMPACT_ATOMS: atom_id res chain seq x y z
N MET A 1 30.35 -16.11 5.71
CA MET A 1 29.29 -15.18 5.26
C MET A 1 28.18 -15.26 6.28
N THR A 2 27.87 -14.16 6.98
CA THR A 2 26.80 -14.14 7.97
C THR A 2 25.48 -14.24 7.21
N ALA A 3 24.79 -15.36 7.33
CA ALA A 3 23.47 -15.53 6.71
C ALA A 3 22.51 -14.51 7.32
N ILE A 4 21.88 -13.69 6.48
CA ILE A 4 20.79 -12.80 6.92
C ILE A 4 19.63 -13.71 7.31
N LYS A 5 19.28 -13.70 8.61
CA LYS A 5 18.09 -14.41 9.10
C LYS A 5 16.89 -13.49 8.97
N VAL A 6 15.92 -13.89 8.15
CA VAL A 6 14.64 -13.21 8.00
C VAL A 6 13.65 -13.88 8.94
N ASP A 7 12.95 -13.10 9.75
CA ASP A 7 11.85 -13.55 10.59
C ASP A 7 10.55 -13.49 9.77
N PRO A 8 9.97 -14.63 9.35
CA PRO A 8 8.79 -14.65 8.50
C PRO A 8 7.54 -14.05 9.18
N ASP A 9 7.41 -14.24 10.49
CA ASP A 9 6.26 -13.76 11.25
C ASP A 9 6.31 -12.24 11.37
N TRP A 10 7.50 -11.68 11.60
CA TRP A 10 7.69 -10.24 11.62
C TRP A 10 7.40 -9.59 10.26
N VAL A 11 7.90 -10.18 9.17
CA VAL A 11 7.67 -9.67 7.80
C VAL A 11 6.19 -9.77 7.43
N SER A 12 5.52 -10.89 7.76
CA SER A 12 4.09 -11.08 7.54
C SER A 12 3.24 -10.06 8.32
N GLY A 13 3.59 -9.82 9.59
CA GLY A 13 2.93 -8.80 10.40
C GLY A 13 3.11 -7.38 9.85
N TYR A 14 4.29 -7.08 9.28
CA TYR A 14 4.53 -5.79 8.62
C TYR A 14 3.76 -5.67 7.30
N ALA A 15 3.75 -6.71 6.47
CA ALA A 15 2.97 -6.77 5.23
C ALA A 15 1.48 -6.48 5.51
N LYS A 16 0.90 -7.12 6.53
CA LYS A 16 -0.48 -6.90 6.94
C LYS A 16 -0.75 -5.44 7.33
N LYS A 17 0.13 -4.83 8.12
CA LYS A 17 0.01 -3.41 8.49
C LYS A 17 0.07 -2.50 7.26
N VAL A 18 0.95 -2.78 6.31
CA VAL A 18 1.03 -1.98 5.07
C VAL A 18 -0.27 -2.11 4.27
N ALA A 19 -0.82 -3.32 4.15
CA ALA A 19 -2.10 -3.55 3.48
C ALA A 19 -3.26 -2.81 4.17
N GLU A 20 -3.39 -2.90 5.49
CA GLU A 20 -4.43 -2.19 6.26
C GLU A 20 -4.35 -0.67 6.08
N ASN A 21 -3.13 -0.11 6.05
CA ASN A 21 -2.95 1.32 5.79
C ASN A 21 -3.25 1.69 4.34
N ALA A 22 -2.88 0.85 3.37
CA ALA A 22 -3.20 1.06 1.96
C ALA A 22 -4.72 1.09 1.75
N GLU A 23 -5.45 0.15 2.36
CA GLU A 23 -6.92 0.10 2.32
C GLU A 23 -7.55 1.37 2.92
N ALA A 24 -7.07 1.80 4.10
CA ALA A 24 -7.56 3.02 4.74
C ALA A 24 -7.31 4.28 3.89
N LEU A 25 -6.13 4.39 3.26
CA LEU A 25 -5.82 5.47 2.32
C LEU A 25 -6.68 5.38 1.06
N GLY A 26 -6.93 4.17 0.54
CA GLY A 26 -7.80 3.90 -0.60
C GLY A 26 -9.23 4.38 -0.37
N ALA A 27 -9.82 4.05 0.78
CA ALA A 27 -11.14 4.54 1.17
C ALA A 27 -11.18 6.07 1.25
N GLY A 28 -10.12 6.71 1.76
CA GLY A 28 -10.00 8.16 1.74
C GLY A 28 -9.93 8.74 0.33
N ALA A 29 -9.20 8.08 -0.57
CA ALA A 29 -9.10 8.49 -1.97
C ALA A 29 -10.45 8.39 -2.69
N ASP A 30 -11.22 7.33 -2.45
CA ASP A 30 -12.56 7.15 -3.01
C ASP A 30 -13.50 8.26 -2.57
N VAL A 31 -13.52 8.59 -1.27
CA VAL A 31 -14.31 9.71 -0.76
C VAL A 31 -13.93 11.02 -1.46
N LEU A 32 -12.63 11.31 -1.61
CA LEU A 32 -12.15 12.52 -2.27
C LEU A 32 -12.50 12.59 -3.76
N ASN A 33 -12.70 11.43 -4.41
CA ASN A 33 -13.14 11.36 -5.81
C ASN A 33 -14.64 11.62 -6.00
N THR A 34 -15.46 11.43 -4.96
CA THR A 34 -16.93 11.59 -5.07
C THR A 34 -17.43 13.03 -5.05
N ALA A 35 -16.63 13.97 -4.54
CA ALA A 35 -17.02 15.38 -4.37
C ALA A 35 -16.01 16.36 -5.01
N PRO A 36 -15.96 16.43 -6.36
CA PRO A 36 -15.07 17.36 -7.04
C PRO A 36 -15.45 18.83 -6.75
N LEU A 37 -14.44 19.69 -6.61
CA LEU A 37 -14.63 21.13 -6.46
C LEU A 37 -15.28 21.70 -7.73
N THR A 38 -16.49 22.24 -7.61
CA THR A 38 -17.18 22.88 -8.74
C THR A 38 -16.96 24.39 -8.76
N ALA A 39 -17.22 25.00 -9.91
CA ALA A 39 -17.11 26.44 -10.08
C ALA A 39 -18.13 27.23 -9.23
N GLU A 40 -19.25 26.61 -8.82
CA GLU A 40 -20.17 27.21 -7.85
C GLU A 40 -19.52 27.46 -6.48
N ALA A 41 -18.59 26.60 -6.05
CA ALA A 41 -17.93 26.70 -4.75
C ALA A 41 -17.08 27.98 -4.59
N PHE A 42 -16.70 28.61 -5.70
CA PHE A 42 -15.82 29.79 -5.72
C PHE A 42 -16.56 31.12 -6.01
N GLY A 43 -17.89 31.09 -6.14
CA GLY A 43 -18.69 32.28 -6.41
C GLY A 43 -18.46 32.93 -7.78
N SER A 44 -19.06 34.10 -8.01
CA SER A 44 -19.00 34.80 -9.31
C SER A 44 -17.60 35.30 -9.66
N LEU A 45 -16.86 35.83 -8.67
CA LEU A 45 -15.49 36.29 -8.87
C LEU A 45 -14.56 35.13 -9.22
N GLY A 46 -14.66 34.00 -8.51
CA GLY A 46 -13.86 32.81 -8.75
C GLY A 46 -14.08 32.19 -10.14
N ARG A 47 -15.29 32.32 -10.69
CA ARG A 47 -15.60 31.97 -12.09
C ARG A 47 -14.87 32.86 -13.09
N THR A 48 -14.86 34.18 -12.86
CA THR A 48 -14.22 35.14 -13.78
C THR A 48 -12.71 34.96 -13.84
N VAL A 49 -12.07 34.66 -12.70
CA VAL A 49 -10.61 34.47 -12.63
C VAL A 49 -10.15 33.01 -12.75
N ARG A 50 -11.04 32.09 -13.14
CA ARG A 50 -10.71 30.67 -13.37
C ARG A 50 -10.02 29.97 -12.18
N ILE A 51 -10.41 30.34 -10.97
CA ILE A 51 -9.87 29.74 -9.73
C ILE A 51 -10.29 28.27 -9.65
N ALA A 52 -11.53 27.96 -10.06
CA ALA A 52 -12.04 26.60 -10.06
C ALA A 52 -11.22 25.65 -10.95
N GLU A 53 -10.83 26.06 -12.17
CA GLU A 53 -9.97 25.20 -13.01
C GLU A 53 -8.55 25.05 -12.46
N SER A 54 -8.03 26.07 -11.77
CA SER A 54 -6.68 26.02 -11.19
C SER A 54 -6.63 25.10 -9.96
N TYR A 55 -7.60 25.23 -9.04
CA TYR A 55 -7.75 24.32 -7.91
C TYR A 55 -8.17 22.92 -8.34
N GLY A 56 -9.03 22.80 -9.36
CA GLY A 56 -9.44 21.51 -9.93
C GLY A 56 -8.26 20.70 -10.46
N ARG A 57 -7.36 21.34 -11.23
CA ARG A 57 -6.12 20.72 -11.71
C ARG A 57 -5.18 20.32 -10.58
N ALA A 58 -4.99 21.18 -9.59
CA ALA A 58 -4.16 20.85 -8.43
C ALA A 58 -4.74 19.65 -7.65
N ALA A 59 -6.05 19.64 -7.42
CA ALA A 59 -6.76 18.55 -6.77
C ALA A 59 -6.67 17.25 -7.58
N GLU A 60 -6.76 17.31 -8.91
CA GLU A 60 -6.58 16.15 -9.79
C GLU A 60 -5.18 15.55 -9.69
N VAL A 61 -4.14 16.39 -9.69
CA VAL A 61 -2.75 15.93 -9.49
C VAL A 61 -2.60 15.23 -8.14
N LEU A 62 -3.12 15.83 -7.07
CA LEU A 62 -3.04 15.27 -5.72
C LEU A 62 -3.82 13.94 -5.61
N ARG A 63 -5.03 13.86 -6.16
CA ARG A 63 -5.81 12.61 -6.19
C ARG A 63 -5.08 11.52 -6.97
N GLY A 64 -4.52 11.86 -8.14
CA GLY A 64 -3.73 10.91 -8.93
C GLY A 64 -2.45 10.44 -8.21
N GLN A 65 -1.80 11.31 -7.45
CA GLN A 65 -0.66 10.92 -6.59
C GLN A 65 -1.09 9.99 -5.45
N LEU A 66 -2.24 10.26 -4.81
CA LEU A 66 -2.78 9.43 -3.76
C LEU A 66 -3.14 8.02 -4.28
N THR A 67 -3.82 7.91 -5.42
CA THR A 67 -4.15 6.61 -6.04
C THR A 67 -2.89 5.79 -6.31
N ARG A 68 -1.87 6.39 -6.93
CA ARG A 68 -0.60 5.70 -7.19
C ARG A 68 0.13 5.28 -5.91
N ALA A 69 0.02 6.09 -4.85
CA ALA A 69 0.62 5.74 -3.57
C ALA A 69 -0.08 4.53 -2.93
N VAL A 70 -1.41 4.43 -3.02
CA VAL A 70 -2.18 3.27 -2.57
C VAL A 70 -1.75 2.01 -3.33
N GLU A 71 -1.73 2.06 -4.67
CA GLU A 71 -1.28 0.94 -5.51
C GLU A 71 0.14 0.46 -5.16
N ALA A 72 1.06 1.41 -4.90
CA ALA A 72 2.43 1.09 -4.51
C ALA A 72 2.51 0.41 -3.14
N LEU A 73 1.68 0.83 -2.18
CA LEU A 73 1.63 0.22 -0.85
C LEU A 73 1.02 -1.19 -0.90
N GLU A 74 -0.03 -1.40 -1.69
CA GLU A 74 -0.61 -2.73 -1.93
C GLU A 74 0.43 -3.68 -2.54
N SER A 75 1.11 -3.23 -3.60
CA SER A 75 2.17 -4.02 -4.24
C SER A 75 3.32 -4.35 -3.29
N ALA A 76 3.69 -3.41 -2.41
CA ALA A 76 4.70 -3.64 -1.38
C ALA A 76 4.23 -4.65 -0.34
N ALA A 77 2.99 -4.57 0.13
CA ALA A 77 2.40 -5.54 1.05
C ALA A 77 2.40 -6.95 0.45
N ASP A 78 1.97 -7.10 -0.80
CA ASP A 78 1.97 -8.39 -1.50
C ASP A 78 3.38 -8.97 -1.63
N SER A 79 4.34 -8.14 -2.00
CA SER A 79 5.74 -8.55 -2.13
C SER A 79 6.33 -9.00 -0.79
N LEU A 80 6.03 -8.28 0.30
CA LEU A 80 6.43 -8.67 1.65
C LEU A 80 5.77 -9.99 2.08
N GLY A 81 4.50 -10.19 1.76
CA GLY A 81 3.78 -11.44 2.01
C GLY A 81 4.44 -12.63 1.30
N GLN A 82 4.78 -12.48 0.02
CA GLN A 82 5.50 -13.51 -0.75
C GLN A 82 6.88 -13.83 -0.18
N VAL A 83 7.60 -12.81 0.32
CA VAL A 83 8.89 -13.03 1.00
C VAL A 83 8.69 -13.83 2.29
N ALA A 84 7.72 -13.46 3.13
CA ALA A 84 7.41 -14.19 4.35
C ALA A 84 7.07 -15.66 4.07
N GLU A 85 6.22 -15.93 3.07
CA GLU A 85 5.85 -17.29 2.68
C GLU A 85 7.06 -18.13 2.26
N ARG A 86 7.95 -17.57 1.42
CA ARG A 86 9.16 -18.28 0.98
C ARG A 86 10.08 -18.67 2.13
N TYR A 87 10.29 -17.78 3.09
CA TYR A 87 11.15 -18.09 4.23
C TYR A 87 10.49 -19.06 5.23
N ALA A 88 9.16 -18.97 5.43
CA ALA A 88 8.43 -19.92 6.26
C ALA A 88 8.48 -21.36 5.71
N VAL A 89 8.32 -21.53 4.39
CA VAL A 89 8.45 -22.85 3.73
C VAL A 89 9.88 -23.38 3.86
N SER A 90 10.89 -22.53 3.62
CA SER A 90 12.30 -22.93 3.73
C SER A 90 12.69 -23.39 5.15
N GLU A 91 12.20 -22.73 6.19
CA GLU A 91 12.44 -23.15 7.57
C GLU A 91 11.66 -24.44 7.92
N GLY A 92 10.41 -24.57 7.47
CA GLY A 92 9.59 -25.76 7.69
C GLY A 92 10.17 -27.02 7.05
N ASP A 93 10.68 -26.92 5.82
CA ASP A 93 11.30 -28.05 5.12
C ASP A 93 12.66 -28.44 5.74
N SER A 94 13.46 -27.45 6.17
CA SER A 94 14.71 -27.71 6.90
C SER A 94 14.45 -28.46 8.22
N VAL A 95 13.42 -28.07 8.98
CA VAL A 95 13.04 -28.75 10.23
C VAL A 95 12.56 -30.18 9.97
N ARG A 96 11.82 -30.42 8.89
CA ARG A 96 11.38 -31.77 8.50
C ARG A 96 12.55 -32.67 8.11
N GLU A 97 13.54 -32.13 7.42
CA GLU A 97 14.73 -32.87 6.99
C GLU A 97 15.62 -33.25 8.19
N ILE A 98 15.82 -32.32 9.14
CA ILE A 98 16.53 -32.59 10.40
C ILE A 98 15.82 -33.69 11.20
N ASN A 99 14.50 -33.59 11.40
CA ASN A 99 13.74 -34.61 12.13
C ASN A 99 13.82 -36.00 11.47
N ARG A 100 13.84 -36.06 10.12
CA ARG A 100 13.99 -37.32 9.38
C ARG A 100 15.39 -37.91 9.52
N SER A 101 16.43 -37.06 9.54
CA SER A 101 17.83 -37.50 9.68
C SER A 101 18.24 -37.85 11.11
N GLY A 102 17.58 -37.30 12.13
CA GLY A 102 17.82 -37.60 13.55
C GLY A 102 17.07 -38.81 14.11
N GLN A 103 16.22 -39.46 13.30
CA GLN A 103 15.52 -40.72 13.64
C GLN A 103 16.16 -41.97 12.98
N ALA A 104 17.32 -41.83 12.34
CA ALA A 104 18.12 -42.93 11.78
C ALA A 104 19.32 -43.23 12.68
#